data_AF-A0A9P9RAV3-F1
#
_entry.id   AF-A0A9P9RAV3-F1
#
_cell.length_a   1.000
_cell.length_b   1.000
_cell.length_c   1.000
_cell.angle_alpha   90.00
_cell.angle_beta   90.00
_cell.angle_gamma   90.00
#
_symmetry.space_group_name_H-M   'P 1'
#
loop_
_entity.id
_entity.type
_entity.pdbx_description
1 polymer ?
#
loop_
_entity_poly.entity_id
_entity_poly.type
_entity_poly.pdbx_seq_one_letter_code
_entity_poly.pdbx_strand_id
1 'polypeptide(L)'
;MPPKQTSGSSRGRPKGTGKKAAKAPEPEPERRSLDPFEISEDEDPADSTEDVQVVKDEEPEPEKTIPRDLLTRLLHEFFTKDSTRISRDANDAVGKYFDVFVREAIARAAVEKDGGFLEVEDLEKVSPQLLLDL
;
A
#
# COMPACT_ATOMS: atom_id res chain seq x y z
N MET A 1 62.30 25.77 -26.58
CA MET A 1 62.45 24.91 -27.77
C MET A 1 61.12 24.88 -28.53
N PRO A 2 61.08 25.24 -29.83
CA PRO A 2 60.00 24.86 -30.77
C PRO A 2 60.35 23.49 -31.43
N PRO A 3 59.62 22.87 -32.42
CA PRO A 3 58.51 23.37 -33.25
C PRO A 3 57.38 22.34 -33.68
N LYS A 4 56.37 22.88 -34.40
CA LYS A 4 55.56 22.43 -35.59
C LYS A 4 54.97 21.02 -35.79
N GLN A 5 53.64 21.07 -36.08
CA GLN A 5 52.74 20.25 -36.93
C GLN A 5 53.32 19.12 -37.80
N THR A 6 52.59 17.99 -37.94
CA THR A 6 52.17 17.40 -39.23
C THR A 6 51.01 16.38 -39.09
N SER A 7 50.20 16.33 -40.15
CA SER A 7 49.18 15.37 -40.57
C SER A 7 49.74 14.03 -41.04
N GLY A 8 48.94 12.96 -41.09
CA GLY A 8 49.21 11.86 -42.04
C GLY A 8 48.53 10.52 -41.76
N SER A 9 47.61 10.15 -42.63
CA SER A 9 47.05 8.80 -42.82
C SER A 9 48.09 7.83 -43.40
N SER A 10 48.09 6.55 -43.01
CA SER A 10 47.91 5.40 -43.93
C SER A 10 48.48 4.06 -43.42
N ARG A 11 47.65 3.01 -43.63
CA ARG A 11 47.92 1.60 -44.01
C ARG A 11 49.31 0.98 -43.76
N GLY A 12 49.29 -0.20 -43.12
CA GLY A 12 50.30 -1.23 -43.36
C GLY A 12 50.07 -2.52 -42.57
N ARG A 13 49.44 -3.53 -43.19
CA ARG A 13 49.47 -4.95 -42.76
C ARG A 13 50.65 -5.61 -43.48
N PRO A 14 51.42 -6.50 -42.84
CA PRO A 14 51.30 -7.91 -43.22
C PRO A 14 51.42 -8.93 -42.06
N LYS A 15 51.02 -10.14 -42.44
CA LYS A 15 50.89 -11.42 -41.73
C LYS A 15 52.24 -12.00 -41.29
N GLY A 16 52.27 -12.70 -40.15
CA GLY A 16 53.35 -13.62 -39.78
C GLY A 16 52.95 -14.54 -38.62
N THR A 17 52.88 -15.84 -38.89
CA THR A 17 52.39 -16.95 -38.07
C THR A 17 53.33 -17.41 -36.96
N GLY A 18 52.79 -17.84 -35.80
CA GLY A 18 53.53 -18.58 -34.77
C GLY A 18 52.65 -19.04 -33.61
N LYS A 19 52.71 -20.32 -33.24
CA LYS A 19 51.80 -21.06 -32.33
C LYS A 19 52.14 -20.90 -30.82
N LYS A 20 51.07 -21.00 -30.00
CA LYS A 20 50.94 -21.54 -28.60
C LYS A 20 51.84 -20.97 -27.48
N ALA A 21 51.23 -20.40 -26.43
CA ALA A 21 50.91 -21.08 -25.15
C ALA A 21 50.48 -20.08 -24.04
N ALA A 22 49.38 -20.43 -23.37
CA ALA A 22 48.86 -20.10 -22.03
C ALA A 22 49.40 -18.90 -21.20
N LYS A 23 48.49 -18.01 -20.75
CA LYS A 23 48.09 -17.80 -19.33
C LYS A 23 46.91 -16.79 -19.27
N ALA A 24 45.95 -17.04 -18.37
CA ALA A 24 44.59 -16.49 -18.31
C ALA A 24 44.46 -14.98 -17.95
N PRO A 25 43.40 -14.29 -18.41
CA PRO A 25 42.90 -13.04 -17.83
C PRO A 25 41.73 -13.29 -16.84
N GLU A 26 41.51 -12.31 -15.95
CA GLU A 26 40.46 -12.23 -14.91
C GLU A 26 39.04 -12.50 -15.44
N PRO A 27 38.13 -13.13 -14.64
CA PRO A 27 36.72 -13.19 -14.99
C PRO A 27 35.93 -12.02 -14.38
N GLU A 28 35.32 -11.22 -15.25
CA GLU A 28 34.13 -10.42 -14.91
C GLU A 28 32.98 -11.37 -14.49
N PRO A 29 32.10 -10.97 -13.55
CA PRO A 29 31.02 -11.85 -13.10
C PRO A 29 29.93 -11.95 -14.18
N GLU A 30 29.81 -13.14 -14.76
CA GLU A 30 28.70 -13.51 -15.62
C GLU A 30 27.38 -13.50 -14.83
N ARG A 31 26.36 -12.93 -15.47
CA ARG A 31 25.00 -12.77 -14.95
C ARG A 31 24.40 -14.15 -14.65
N ARG A 32 24.21 -14.48 -13.36
CA ARG A 32 23.39 -15.61 -12.93
C ARG A 32 21.95 -15.38 -13.38
N SER A 33 21.52 -16.18 -14.35
CA SER A 33 20.11 -16.39 -14.67
C SER A 33 19.51 -17.15 -13.48
N LEU A 34 18.50 -16.56 -12.84
CA LEU A 34 17.78 -17.20 -11.75
C LEU A 34 16.64 -18.03 -12.35
N ASP A 35 16.80 -19.35 -12.31
CA ASP A 35 15.72 -20.31 -12.52
C ASP A 35 14.78 -20.26 -11.28
N PRO A 36 13.48 -20.01 -11.43
CA PRO A 36 12.55 -19.82 -10.30
C PRO A 36 12.32 -21.03 -9.37
N PHE A 37 12.99 -22.17 -9.57
CA PHE A 37 12.71 -23.41 -8.83
C PHE A 37 13.91 -24.08 -8.14
N GLU A 38 15.10 -23.48 -8.09
CA GLU A 38 16.19 -24.01 -7.25
C GLU A 38 16.04 -23.54 -5.79
N ILE A 39 15.59 -24.45 -4.92
CA ILE A 39 15.64 -24.29 -3.46
C ILE A 39 17.01 -24.78 -2.99
N SER A 40 17.89 -23.87 -2.58
CA SER A 40 19.14 -24.18 -1.89
C SER A 40 18.88 -24.28 -0.38
N GLU A 41 19.05 -25.47 0.17
CA GLU A 41 19.09 -25.77 1.61
C GLU A 41 20.50 -25.49 2.19
N ASP A 42 20.53 -25.10 3.47
CA ASP A 42 21.68 -24.74 4.35
C ASP A 42 22.29 -23.33 4.10
N GLU A 43 22.42 -22.41 5.07
CA GLU A 43 22.83 -22.57 6.47
C GLU A 43 22.41 -21.35 7.38
N ASP A 44 22.18 -21.66 8.67
CA ASP A 44 22.27 -20.93 9.96
C ASP A 44 21.48 -19.63 10.34
N PRO A 45 20.99 -19.54 11.62
CA PRO A 45 19.90 -18.66 12.02
C PRO A 45 20.42 -17.31 12.52
N ALA A 46 20.24 -16.27 11.71
CA ALA A 46 20.35 -14.91 12.20
C ALA A 46 19.13 -14.59 13.07
N ASP A 47 19.41 -14.38 14.36
CA ASP A 47 18.55 -13.77 15.38
C ASP A 47 17.83 -12.53 14.82
N SER A 48 16.64 -12.78 14.29
CA SER A 48 15.62 -11.78 14.04
C SER A 48 14.38 -12.36 14.68
N THR A 49 14.21 -12.08 15.97
CA THR A 49 12.88 -12.10 16.57
C THR A 49 12.06 -11.01 15.87
N GLU A 50 11.65 -11.30 14.64
CA GLU A 50 10.42 -10.73 14.12
C GLU A 50 9.36 -11.19 15.09
N ASP A 51 8.79 -10.25 15.84
CA ASP A 51 7.56 -10.44 16.58
C ASP A 51 6.50 -10.89 15.56
N VAL A 52 6.45 -12.20 15.30
CA VAL A 52 5.30 -12.87 14.71
C VAL A 52 4.22 -12.69 15.76
N GLN A 53 3.49 -11.59 15.65
CA GLN A 53 2.22 -11.41 16.33
C GLN A 53 1.38 -12.60 15.88
N VAL A 54 1.32 -13.60 16.77
CA VAL A 54 0.32 -14.65 16.73
C VAL A 54 -1.00 -13.92 16.58
N VAL A 55 -1.57 -13.99 15.38
CA VAL A 55 -2.92 -13.55 15.12
C VAL A 55 -3.77 -14.50 15.95
N LYS A 56 -4.02 -14.08 17.18
CA LYS A 56 -4.95 -14.73 18.08
C LYS A 56 -6.26 -14.70 17.30
N ASP A 57 -6.85 -15.87 17.05
CA ASP A 57 -8.20 -15.95 16.50
C ASP A 57 -9.13 -15.20 17.47
N GLU A 58 -9.27 -13.90 17.25
CA GLU A 58 -10.22 -13.06 17.96
C GLU A 58 -11.59 -13.53 17.49
N GLU A 59 -12.38 -14.06 18.43
CA GLU A 59 -13.82 -14.23 18.20
C GLU A 59 -14.36 -12.96 17.55
N PRO A 60 -15.22 -13.06 16.53
CA PRO A 60 -15.68 -11.88 15.81
C PRO A 60 -16.27 -10.90 16.83
N GLU A 61 -15.58 -9.77 17.03
CA GLU A 61 -16.08 -8.73 17.90
C GLU A 61 -17.50 -8.40 17.44
N PRO A 62 -18.46 -8.26 18.37
CA PRO A 62 -19.82 -7.91 18.00
C PRO A 62 -19.78 -6.65 17.14
N GLU A 63 -20.41 -6.70 15.96
CA GLU A 63 -20.45 -5.56 15.06
C GLU A 63 -20.97 -4.33 15.83
N LYS A 64 -20.08 -3.37 16.06
CA LYS A 64 -20.41 -2.11 16.72
C LYS A 64 -21.37 -1.36 15.81
N THR A 65 -22.66 -1.40 16.14
CA THR A 65 -23.76 -0.76 15.41
C THR A 65 -24.54 0.15 16.35
N ILE A 66 -25.26 1.12 15.80
CA ILE A 66 -26.06 2.04 16.60
C ILE A 66 -27.31 1.31 17.12
N PRO A 67 -27.59 1.32 18.44
CA PRO A 67 -28.78 0.69 18.98
C PRO A 67 -30.05 1.25 18.34
N ARG A 68 -30.95 0.35 17.94
CA ARG A 68 -32.19 0.71 17.25
C ARG A 68 -33.08 1.68 18.03
N ASP A 69 -33.16 1.52 19.35
CA ASP A 69 -33.97 2.41 20.19
C ASP A 69 -33.41 3.85 20.20
N LEU A 70 -32.09 3.99 20.09
CA LEU A 70 -31.44 5.29 19.96
C LEU A 70 -31.75 5.93 18.61
N LEU A 71 -31.65 5.18 17.52
CA LEU A 71 -32.03 5.67 16.18
C LEU A 71 -33.49 6.12 16.13
N THR A 72 -34.38 5.32 16.72
CA THR A 72 -35.80 5.67 16.83
C THR A 72 -35.99 7.00 17.54
N ARG A 73 -35.31 7.18 18.69
CA ARG A 73 -35.41 8.42 19.46
C ARG A 73 -34.86 9.63 18.70
N LEU A 74 -33.71 9.48 18.03
CA LEU A 74 -33.12 10.53 17.21
C LEU A 74 -34.09 10.96 16.10
N LEU A 75 -34.64 10.01 15.33
CA LEU A 75 -35.59 10.32 14.25
C LEU A 75 -36.84 11.03 14.75
N HIS A 76 -37.39 10.59 15.89
CA HIS A 76 -38.58 11.18 16.49
C HIS A 76 -38.37 12.62 16.96
N GLU A 77 -37.15 13.00 17.35
CA GLU A 77 -36.80 14.39 17.72
C GLU A 77 -36.90 15.35 16.54
N PHE A 78 -36.64 14.86 15.31
CA PHE A 78 -36.64 15.69 14.09
C PHE A 78 -37.94 15.60 13.28
N PHE A 79 -38.91 14.77 13.68
CA PHE A 79 -40.21 14.74 13.01
C PHE A 79 -41.05 15.97 13.38
N THR A 80 -41.52 16.70 12.37
CA THR A 80 -42.39 17.87 12.58
C THR A 80 -43.76 17.51 13.16
N LYS A 81 -44.22 16.26 12.99
CA LYS A 81 -45.52 15.79 13.48
C LYS A 81 -45.33 14.68 14.50
N ASP A 82 -45.91 14.85 15.68
CA ASP A 82 -45.85 13.88 16.79
C ASP A 82 -46.49 12.52 16.46
N SER A 83 -47.38 12.47 15.47
CA SER A 83 -48.03 11.24 15.01
C SER A 83 -47.19 10.45 14.01
N THR A 84 -46.04 10.97 13.58
CA THR A 84 -45.15 10.26 12.65
C THR A 84 -44.62 8.99 13.31
N ARG A 85 -44.65 7.88 12.59
CA ARG A 85 -44.16 6.57 13.05
C ARG A 85 -43.27 5.98 11.97
N ILE A 86 -42.25 5.24 12.39
CA ILE A 86 -41.37 4.50 11.50
C ILE A 86 -41.65 3.00 11.64
N SER A 87 -41.73 2.29 10.51
CA SER A 87 -41.86 0.83 10.53
C SER A 87 -40.57 0.18 11.03
N ARG A 88 -40.65 -1.11 11.42
CA ARG A 88 -39.48 -1.87 11.83
C ARG A 88 -38.40 -1.90 10.75
N ASP A 89 -38.78 -2.31 9.55
CA ASP A 89 -37.83 -2.50 8.44
C ASP A 89 -37.22 -1.17 7.98
N ALA A 90 -37.99 -0.08 8.04
CA ALA A 90 -37.46 1.26 7.75
C ALA A 90 -36.42 1.69 8.79
N ASN A 91 -36.63 1.36 10.06
CA ASN A 91 -35.67 1.65 11.13
C ASN A 91 -34.38 0.82 10.94
N ASP A 92 -34.51 -0.46 10.59
CA ASP A 92 -33.37 -1.33 10.30
C ASP A 92 -32.58 -0.81 9.07
N ALA A 93 -33.26 -0.28 8.04
CA ALA A 93 -32.62 0.36 6.89
C ALA A 93 -31.90 1.68 7.24
N VAL A 94 -32.52 2.52 8.07
CA VAL A 94 -31.87 3.75 8.58
C VAL A 94 -30.64 3.41 9.42
N GLY A 95 -30.69 2.33 10.20
CA GLY A 95 -29.52 1.84 10.94
C GLY A 95 -28.35 1.51 10.01
N LYS A 96 -28.61 0.78 8.91
CA LYS A 96 -27.58 0.52 7.89
C LYS A 96 -27.09 1.79 7.21
N TYR A 97 -27.97 2.74 6.93
CA TYR A 97 -27.59 4.04 6.37
C TYR A 97 -26.61 4.78 7.29
N PHE A 98 -26.90 4.90 8.60
CA PHE A 98 -25.99 5.54 9.55
C PHE A 98 -24.69 4.76 9.76
N ASP A 99 -24.74 3.42 9.78
CA ASP A 99 -23.54 2.59 9.88
C ASP A 99 -22.60 2.85 8.67
N VAL A 100 -23.15 2.93 7.46
CA VAL A 100 -22.38 3.25 6.25
C VAL A 100 -21.85 4.68 6.29
N PHE A 101 -22.68 5.66 6.65
CA PHE A 101 -22.28 7.05 6.77
C PHE A 101 -21.09 7.26 7.70
N VAL A 102 -21.13 6.66 8.90
CA VAL A 102 -20.03 6.78 9.89
C VAL A 102 -18.77 6.07 9.40
N ARG A 103 -18.90 4.88 8.78
CA ARG A 103 -17.75 4.15 8.23
C ARG A 103 -17.10 4.90 7.07
N GLU A 104 -17.89 5.50 6.19
CA GLU A 104 -17.39 6.34 5.09
C GLU A 104 -16.67 7.59 5.62
N ALA A 105 -17.23 8.25 6.63
CA ALA A 105 -16.59 9.41 7.25
C ALA A 105 -15.19 9.06 7.80
N ILE A 106 -15.09 7.94 8.51
CA ILE A 106 -13.82 7.45 9.06
C ILE A 106 -12.85 7.05 7.94
N ALA A 107 -13.33 6.30 6.94
CA ALA A 107 -12.49 5.82 5.85
C ALA A 107 -11.91 6.99 5.03
N ARG A 108 -12.73 7.98 4.68
CA ARG A 108 -12.29 9.16 3.93
C ARG A 108 -11.33 10.02 4.74
N ALA A 109 -11.63 10.30 6.01
CA ALA A 109 -10.72 11.04 6.88
C ALA A 109 -9.38 10.30 7.05
N ALA A 110 -9.40 8.96 7.11
CA ALA A 110 -8.18 8.15 7.19
C ALA A 110 -7.33 8.16 5.92
N VAL A 111 -7.91 8.50 4.76
CA VAL A 111 -7.17 8.71 3.51
C VAL A 111 -6.53 10.11 3.47
N GLU A 112 -7.20 11.12 4.04
CA GLU A 112 -6.69 12.50 4.07
C GLU A 112 -5.63 12.76 5.16
N LYS A 113 -5.52 11.89 6.17
CA LYS A 113 -4.62 12.11 7.30
C LYS A 113 -3.14 12.07 6.89
N ASP A 114 -2.36 12.99 7.43
CA ASP A 114 -0.90 13.04 7.24
C ASP A 114 -0.16 12.25 8.34
N GLY A 115 -0.54 10.97 8.49
CA GLY A 115 -0.02 10.08 9.54
C GLY A 115 -0.67 10.30 10.92
N GLY A 116 -0.29 9.49 11.91
CA GLY A 116 -0.82 9.64 13.28
C GLY A 116 -2.30 9.28 13.45
N PHE A 117 -2.95 9.97 14.40
CA PHE A 117 -4.38 9.86 14.73
C PHE A 117 -5.23 10.69 13.77
N LEU A 118 -6.54 10.43 13.71
CA LEU A 118 -7.48 11.27 12.96
C LEU A 118 -7.68 12.60 13.69
N GLU A 119 -7.42 13.70 12.99
CA GLU A 119 -7.66 15.04 13.50
C GLU A 119 -8.97 15.61 12.92
N VAL A 120 -9.42 16.75 13.46
CA VAL A 120 -10.68 17.37 13.04
C VAL A 120 -10.56 17.87 11.61
N GLU A 121 -9.39 18.37 11.27
CA GLU A 121 -9.00 18.90 9.97
C GLU A 121 -9.14 17.85 8.87
N ASP A 122 -8.87 16.58 9.16
CA ASP A 122 -9.02 15.47 8.20
C ASP A 122 -10.50 15.23 7.85
N LEU A 123 -11.38 15.32 8.86
CA LEU A 123 -12.82 15.20 8.65
C LEU A 123 -13.38 16.43 7.93
N GLU A 124 -12.92 17.63 8.27
CA GLU A 124 -13.36 18.89 7.64
C GLU A 124 -13.03 18.94 6.15
N LYS A 125 -11.86 18.43 5.74
CA LYS A 125 -11.48 18.31 4.32
C LYS A 125 -12.45 17.46 3.52
N VAL A 126 -12.91 16.33 4.09
CA VAL A 126 -13.81 15.39 3.39
C VAL A 126 -15.29 15.70 3.54
N SER A 127 -15.66 16.50 4.54
CA SER A 127 -17.06 16.80 4.90
C SER A 127 -17.90 17.32 3.73
N PRO A 128 -17.43 18.24 2.85
CA PRO A 128 -18.23 18.73 1.74
C PRO A 128 -18.68 17.62 0.79
N GLN A 129 -17.76 16.72 0.40
CA GLN A 129 -18.10 15.61 -0.49
C GLN A 129 -18.89 14.52 0.24
N LEU A 130 -18.53 14.23 1.50
CA LEU A 130 -19.26 13.27 2.33
C LEU A 130 -20.75 13.62 2.44
N LEU A 131 -21.08 14.91 2.62
CA LEU A 131 -22.47 15.38 2.70
C LEU A 131 -23.22 15.34 1.37
N LEU A 132 -22.52 15.36 0.23
CA LEU A 132 -23.11 15.35 -1.12
C LEU A 132 -23.34 13.93 -1.67
N ASP A 133 -22.64 12.93 -1.13
CA ASP A 133 -22.77 11.54 -1.57
C ASP A 133 -23.94 10.79 -0.90
N LEU A 134 -24.62 11.43 0.05
CA LEU A 134 -25.72 10.90 0.85
C LEU A 134 -27.08 11.38 0.33
#